data_AF-A0A8T5LLQ7-F1
#
_entry.id   AF-A0A8T5LLQ7-F1
#
_cell.length_a   1.000
_cell.length_b   1.000
_cell.length_c   1.000
_cell.angle_alpha   90.00
_cell.angle_beta   90.00
_cell.angle_gamma   90.00
#
_symmetry.space_group_name_H-M   'P 1'
#
loop_
_entity.id
_entity.type
_entity.pdbx_description
1 polymer ?
#
loop_
_entity_poly.entity_id
_entity_poly.type
_entity_poly.pdbx_seq_one_letter_code
_entity_poly.pdbx_strand_id
1 'polypeptide(L)'
;MKTSKCLKHALNMVLHSRLRSWLTIIGIVIGVAAVIAIVSIGAGMQQSMEEQMGGLGGDILTLSAGFSRGGSMFGSPGGREGSSSSTATEEEIVLDRTDLQALKGISDIALIDTQIRGNVEVSFLGKSGSVSLTGVDQKVWSDITTEEIKDGRMLGPADQNVIVIGSRLASSYFNQPVGINKMITIEDSAFRVVGILESESNSIYMPIQMAYQVLEDKENGVYDSIIIKVKNEELLDETIAKIENKLMITRHVTAKNKDFSISSSKQMQETRSEMMSSLNAFLLAIAAISLIVGAIGVANTMFTSVLEKTKEIGIMKAIGARNKDILMIFLLNAGLIGLVGGILGIFLGIILSGSMSVLFTDMRMIGSTLVTFNSVIMALSVSVGVGILAGFIPARKASKLKPVDALRYE
;
A
#
# COMPACT_ATOMS: atom_id res chain seq x y z
N MET A 1 33.49 8.74 -36.87
CA MET A 1 33.67 7.26 -36.98
C MET A 1 32.31 6.58 -37.18
N LYS A 2 32.24 5.38 -37.81
CA LYS A 2 30.99 4.58 -37.83
C LYS A 2 30.63 4.15 -36.38
N THR A 3 29.36 4.30 -35.97
CA THR A 3 28.84 3.97 -34.62
C THR A 3 29.23 2.58 -34.12
N SER A 4 29.25 1.60 -35.03
CA SER A 4 29.69 0.22 -34.76
C SER A 4 31.13 0.11 -34.24
N LYS A 5 32.06 0.96 -34.71
CA LYS A 5 33.45 0.98 -34.21
C LYS A 5 33.55 1.56 -32.80
N CYS A 6 32.71 2.54 -32.46
CA CYS A 6 32.66 3.12 -31.11
C CYS A 6 32.15 2.10 -30.09
N LEU A 7 31.12 1.32 -30.45
CA LEU A 7 30.56 0.27 -29.59
C LEU A 7 31.60 -0.84 -29.31
N LYS A 8 32.31 -1.29 -30.34
CA LYS A 8 33.35 -2.33 -30.21
C LYS A 8 34.52 -1.88 -29.32
N HIS A 9 34.91 -0.61 -29.41
CA HIS A 9 35.94 -0.04 -28.54
C HIS A 9 35.48 0.08 -27.09
N ALA A 10 34.25 0.53 -26.85
CA ALA A 10 33.70 0.64 -25.50
C ALA A 10 33.61 -0.74 -24.80
N LEU A 11 33.19 -1.78 -25.52
CA LEU A 11 33.12 -3.15 -24.98
C LEU A 11 34.50 -3.67 -24.54
N ASN A 12 35.53 -3.49 -25.36
CA ASN A 12 36.91 -3.89 -25.02
C ASN A 12 37.47 -3.12 -23.80
N MET A 13 36.98 -1.91 -23.57
CA MET A 13 37.42 -1.06 -22.46
C MET A 13 36.87 -1.55 -21.10
N VAL A 14 35.67 -2.12 -21.07
CA VAL A 14 35.07 -2.74 -19.87
C VAL A 14 35.76 -4.07 -19.51
N LEU A 15 36.19 -4.84 -20.53
CA LEU A 15 36.80 -6.16 -20.33
C LEU A 15 38.23 -6.13 -19.77
N HIS A 16 38.95 -5.01 -19.92
CA HIS A 16 40.38 -4.91 -19.59
C HIS A 16 40.66 -4.48 -18.14
N SER A 17 39.68 -3.95 -17.39
CA SER A 17 39.81 -3.50 -15.99
C SER A 17 38.80 -4.20 -15.05
N ARG A 18 38.84 -5.55 -15.07
CA ARG A 18 37.84 -6.46 -14.48
C ARG A 18 37.39 -6.12 -13.05
N LEU A 19 38.31 -5.84 -12.13
CA LEU A 19 37.93 -5.60 -10.72
C LEU A 19 37.22 -4.26 -10.49
N ARG A 20 37.67 -3.19 -11.16
CA ARG A 20 37.13 -1.84 -10.95
C ARG A 20 35.78 -1.66 -11.64
N SER A 21 35.66 -2.17 -12.86
CA SER A 21 34.39 -2.21 -13.59
C SER A 21 33.37 -3.07 -12.87
N TRP A 22 33.77 -4.18 -12.25
CA TRP A 22 32.83 -5.01 -11.49
C TRP A 22 32.34 -4.30 -10.23
N LEU A 23 33.22 -3.61 -9.49
CA LEU A 23 32.85 -2.87 -8.28
C LEU A 23 31.88 -1.71 -8.57
N THR A 24 32.02 -1.01 -9.70
CA THR A 24 31.07 0.05 -10.09
C THR A 24 29.75 -0.50 -10.61
N ILE A 25 29.80 -1.59 -11.38
CA ILE A 25 28.59 -2.27 -11.84
C ILE A 25 27.77 -2.72 -10.62
N ILE A 26 28.40 -3.25 -9.56
CA ILE A 26 27.71 -3.64 -8.32
C ILE A 26 26.92 -2.48 -7.70
N GLY A 27 27.51 -1.28 -7.63
CA GLY A 27 26.80 -0.10 -7.10
C GLY A 27 25.52 0.23 -7.89
N ILE A 28 25.57 0.12 -9.22
CA ILE A 28 24.39 0.30 -10.08
C ILE A 28 23.41 -0.87 -9.91
N VAL A 29 23.91 -2.10 -9.84
CA VAL A 29 23.09 -3.32 -9.67
C VAL A 29 22.27 -3.23 -8.38
N ILE A 30 22.90 -2.87 -7.26
CA ILE A 30 22.21 -2.73 -5.97
C ILE A 30 21.17 -1.61 -6.04
N GLY A 31 21.52 -0.45 -6.61
CA GLY A 31 20.60 0.68 -6.76
C GLY A 31 19.38 0.33 -7.62
N VAL A 32 19.59 -0.30 -8.78
CA VAL A 32 18.50 -0.70 -9.69
C VAL A 32 17.67 -1.84 -9.10
N ALA A 33 18.30 -2.80 -8.43
CA ALA A 33 17.58 -3.88 -7.73
C ALA A 33 16.67 -3.32 -6.64
N ALA A 34 17.15 -2.35 -5.85
CA ALA A 34 16.34 -1.67 -4.84
C ALA A 34 15.15 -0.91 -5.46
N VAL A 35 15.37 -0.16 -6.54
CA VAL A 35 14.28 0.53 -7.27
C VAL A 35 13.21 -0.46 -7.74
N ILE A 36 13.63 -1.56 -8.40
CA ILE A 36 12.72 -2.60 -8.89
C ILE A 36 11.92 -3.21 -7.74
N ALA A 37 12.59 -3.57 -6.64
CA ALA A 37 11.95 -4.17 -5.48
C ALA A 37 10.92 -3.21 -4.86
N ILE A 38 11.28 -1.95 -4.65
CA ILE A 38 10.41 -0.92 -4.06
C ILE A 38 9.18 -0.68 -4.94
N VAL A 39 9.37 -0.48 -6.25
CA VAL A 39 8.26 -0.22 -7.17
C VAL A 39 7.32 -1.42 -7.24
N SER A 40 7.86 -2.64 -7.27
CA SER A 40 7.06 -3.87 -7.36
C SER A 40 6.28 -4.12 -6.06
N ILE A 41 6.90 -3.86 -4.90
CA ILE A 41 6.23 -3.95 -3.59
C ILE A 41 5.14 -2.88 -3.49
N GLY A 42 5.45 -1.63 -3.84
CA GLY A 42 4.48 -0.53 -3.80
C GLY A 42 3.26 -0.79 -4.69
N ALA A 43 3.49 -1.26 -5.92
CA ALA A 43 2.41 -1.65 -6.83
C ALA A 43 1.58 -2.83 -6.29
N GLY A 44 2.23 -3.87 -5.76
CA GLY A 44 1.54 -5.03 -5.18
C GLY A 44 0.73 -4.68 -3.92
N MET A 45 1.24 -3.77 -3.09
CA MET A 45 0.51 -3.25 -1.92
C MET A 45 -0.68 -2.40 -2.36
N GLN A 46 -0.51 -1.53 -3.36
CA GLN A 46 -1.59 -0.71 -3.87
C GLN A 46 -2.72 -1.56 -4.47
N GLN A 47 -2.38 -2.57 -5.28
CA GLN A 47 -3.38 -3.49 -5.81
C GLN A 47 -4.06 -4.31 -4.72
N SER A 48 -3.31 -4.84 -3.75
CA SER A 48 -3.92 -5.59 -2.64
C SER A 48 -4.86 -4.72 -1.81
N MET A 49 -4.55 -3.43 -1.67
CA MET A 49 -5.45 -2.45 -1.07
C MET A 49 -6.67 -2.22 -1.95
N GLU A 50 -6.51 -1.98 -3.25
CA GLU A 50 -7.63 -1.82 -4.18
C GLU A 50 -8.54 -3.06 -4.21
N GLU A 51 -8.01 -4.27 -4.09
CA GLU A 51 -8.79 -5.51 -3.98
C GLU A 51 -9.51 -5.61 -2.61
N GLN A 52 -8.81 -5.30 -1.51
CA GLN A 52 -9.43 -5.24 -0.17
C GLN A 52 -10.47 -4.11 -0.05
N MET A 53 -10.37 -3.08 -0.89
CA MET A 53 -11.20 -1.89 -0.87
C MET A 53 -12.21 -1.85 -2.01
N GLY A 54 -12.11 -2.74 -3.00
CA GLY A 54 -13.00 -2.86 -4.17
C GLY A 54 -14.43 -3.26 -3.79
N GLY A 55 -14.65 -3.61 -2.52
CA GLY A 55 -15.97 -3.70 -1.93
C GLY A 55 -16.45 -2.41 -1.29
N LEU A 56 -15.64 -1.46 -0.84
CA LEU A 56 -16.15 -0.31 -0.08
C LEU A 56 -16.93 0.66 -0.98
N GLY A 57 -18.26 0.55 -0.99
CA GLY A 57 -19.17 1.41 -1.74
C GLY A 57 -18.88 2.89 -1.44
N GLY A 58 -18.63 3.67 -2.51
CA GLY A 58 -18.34 5.10 -2.42
C GLY A 58 -19.51 5.93 -1.86
N ASP A 59 -20.70 5.33 -1.85
CA ASP A 59 -21.96 5.85 -1.33
C ASP A 59 -22.21 5.50 0.15
N ILE A 60 -21.27 4.83 0.82
CA ILE A 60 -21.40 4.40 2.21
C ILE A 60 -20.72 5.40 3.16
N LEU A 61 -21.49 5.85 4.15
CA LEU A 61 -21.05 6.65 5.28
C LEU A 61 -21.10 5.81 6.56
N THR A 62 -20.08 5.93 7.39
CA THR A 62 -20.04 5.35 8.75
C THR A 62 -20.12 6.49 9.74
N LEU A 63 -21.20 6.52 10.52
CA LEU A 63 -21.36 7.37 11.69
C LEU A 63 -20.88 6.60 12.92
N SER A 64 -19.95 7.17 13.67
CA SER A 64 -19.42 6.59 14.91
C SER A 64 -19.60 7.56 16.08
N ALA A 65 -19.82 7.01 17.27
CA ALA A 65 -19.76 7.78 18.51
C ALA A 65 -18.33 8.28 18.77
N GLY A 66 -18.22 9.48 19.33
CA GLY A 66 -16.95 10.14 19.64
C GLY A 66 -16.37 10.94 18.48
N PHE A 67 -15.61 11.97 18.84
CA PHE A 67 -14.88 12.80 17.89
C PHE A 67 -13.51 12.19 17.57
N SER A 68 -13.48 11.27 16.60
CA SER A 68 -12.23 10.89 15.96
C SER A 68 -11.82 12.02 15.02
N ARG A 69 -10.95 12.91 15.50
CA ARG A 69 -10.30 13.90 14.62
C ARG A 69 -9.39 13.13 13.67
N GLY A 70 -9.89 12.85 12.47
CA GLY A 70 -9.10 12.27 11.39
C GLY A 70 -7.80 13.06 11.24
N GLY A 71 -6.67 12.38 11.43
CA GLY A 71 -5.33 12.97 11.27
C GLY A 71 -4.50 13.07 12.55
N SER A 72 -4.08 11.93 13.11
CA SER A 72 -2.67 11.73 13.49
C SER A 72 -2.41 10.25 13.78
N MET A 73 -1.92 9.52 12.78
CA MET A 73 -1.35 8.18 12.97
C MET A 73 0.06 8.24 13.60
N PHE A 74 0.60 9.45 13.79
CA PHE A 74 1.84 9.71 14.50
C PHE A 74 1.53 10.09 15.95
N GLY A 75 1.18 9.08 16.75
CA GLY A 75 1.15 9.20 18.20
C GLY A 75 2.57 9.35 18.72
N SER A 76 2.80 10.41 19.50
CA SER A 76 4.03 10.64 20.25
C SER A 76 4.45 9.37 21.01
N PRO A 77 5.72 8.92 20.94
CA PRO A 77 6.19 7.78 21.73
C PRO A 77 6.28 8.19 23.20
N GLY A 78 5.18 8.03 23.93
CA GLY A 78 5.12 8.32 25.36
C GLY A 78 3.72 8.68 25.83
N GLY A 79 2.92 7.68 26.19
CA GLY A 79 1.60 7.89 26.78
C GLY A 79 0.72 6.65 26.69
N ARG A 80 1.10 5.60 27.40
CA ARG A 80 0.22 4.47 27.72
C ARG A 80 -0.36 4.75 29.12
N GLU A 81 -1.65 4.45 29.28
CA GLU A 81 -2.48 4.58 30.50
C GLU A 81 -2.86 6.00 30.93
N GLY A 82 -4.18 6.24 31.01
CA GLY A 82 -4.73 7.47 31.56
C GLY A 82 -6.21 7.65 31.22
N SER A 83 -7.05 6.84 31.85
CA SER A 83 -8.44 7.21 32.12
C SER A 83 -8.53 8.61 32.73
N SER A 84 -9.59 9.34 32.37
CA SER A 84 -10.15 10.55 32.99
C SER A 84 -9.27 11.82 33.03
N SER A 85 -9.70 12.87 32.34
CA SER A 85 -10.54 13.93 32.94
C SER A 85 -10.50 15.23 32.12
N SER A 86 -11.66 15.62 31.58
CA SER A 86 -12.03 17.04 31.48
C SER A 86 -13.56 17.16 31.63
N THR A 87 -13.97 17.07 32.89
CA THR A 87 -15.05 17.77 33.58
C THR A 87 -16.39 18.03 32.85
N ALA A 88 -17.41 17.34 33.37
CA ALA A 88 -18.80 17.75 33.61
C ALA A 88 -19.83 17.66 32.48
N THR A 89 -20.11 16.43 32.03
CA THR A 89 -21.42 15.75 32.08
C THR A 89 -21.15 14.31 31.64
N GLU A 90 -21.11 13.36 32.58
CA GLU A 90 -20.81 11.94 32.29
C GLU A 90 -22.04 11.25 31.70
N GLU A 91 -22.52 11.75 30.56
CA GLU A 91 -23.25 10.90 29.63
C GLU A 91 -22.19 10.27 28.72
N GLU A 92 -22.08 8.94 28.79
CA GLU A 92 -21.26 8.19 27.85
C GLU A 92 -21.73 8.57 26.43
N ILE A 93 -20.81 9.06 25.61
CA ILE A 93 -21.14 9.48 24.25
C ILE A 93 -21.47 8.20 23.47
N VAL A 94 -22.75 7.95 23.26
CA VAL A 94 -23.27 6.77 22.57
C VAL A 94 -24.11 7.18 21.36
N LEU A 95 -24.23 6.31 20.35
CA LEU A 95 -25.26 6.44 19.32
C LEU A 95 -26.51 5.71 19.82
N ASP A 96 -27.67 6.38 19.79
CA ASP A 96 -28.91 5.85 20.34
C ASP A 96 -30.04 5.76 19.28
N ARG A 97 -31.23 5.38 19.75
CA ARG A 97 -32.43 5.30 18.91
C ARG A 97 -32.92 6.68 18.45
N THR A 98 -32.58 7.75 19.16
CA THR A 98 -32.93 9.13 18.83
C THR A 98 -32.18 9.58 17.58
N ASP A 99 -30.88 9.27 17.50
CA ASP A 99 -30.06 9.54 16.33
C ASP A 99 -30.60 8.82 15.09
N LEU A 100 -30.93 7.54 15.25
CA LEU A 100 -31.50 6.73 14.18
C LEU A 100 -32.83 7.32 13.67
N GLN A 101 -33.67 7.86 14.55
CA GLN A 101 -34.90 8.56 14.14
C GLN A 101 -34.59 9.87 13.40
N ALA A 102 -33.61 10.63 13.85
CA ALA A 102 -33.18 11.86 13.17
C ALA A 102 -32.67 11.59 11.75
N LEU A 103 -31.91 10.51 11.57
CA LEU A 103 -31.39 10.07 10.28
C LEU A 103 -32.51 9.62 9.32
N LYS A 104 -33.52 8.88 9.81
CA LYS A 104 -34.68 8.47 9.00
C LYS A 104 -35.47 9.65 8.41
N GLY A 105 -35.33 10.85 8.97
CA GLY A 105 -35.96 12.07 8.46
C GLY A 105 -35.26 12.72 7.25
N ILE A 106 -34.12 12.19 6.81
CA ILE A 106 -33.32 12.77 5.71
C ILE A 106 -33.64 12.04 4.41
N SER A 107 -34.16 12.76 3.41
CA SER A 107 -34.60 12.20 2.12
C SER A 107 -33.48 11.58 1.29
N ASP A 108 -32.25 12.01 1.50
CA ASP A 108 -31.09 11.66 0.67
C ASP A 108 -30.47 10.32 1.08
N ILE A 109 -30.88 9.78 2.23
CA ILE A 109 -30.48 8.47 2.74
C ILE A 109 -31.34 7.38 2.08
N ALA A 110 -30.69 6.36 1.53
CA ALA A 110 -31.34 5.20 0.93
C ALA A 110 -31.65 4.14 1.99
N LEU A 111 -30.64 3.74 2.77
CA LEU A 111 -30.73 2.68 3.77
C LEU A 111 -29.87 3.02 4.99
N ILE A 112 -30.25 2.50 6.15
CA ILE A 112 -29.56 2.69 7.43
C ILE A 112 -29.42 1.32 8.09
N ASP A 113 -28.19 0.89 8.35
CA ASP A 113 -27.87 -0.31 9.14
C ASP A 113 -27.24 0.11 10.47
N THR A 114 -27.68 -0.50 11.57
CA THR A 114 -27.13 -0.29 12.90
C THR A 114 -26.20 -1.42 13.25
N GLN A 115 -25.02 -1.11 13.77
CA GLN A 115 -24.02 -2.11 14.09
C GLN A 115 -23.52 -1.98 15.51
N ILE A 116 -23.34 -3.15 16.14
CA ILE A 116 -22.57 -3.31 17.37
C ILE A 116 -21.42 -4.25 17.09
N ARG A 117 -20.26 -3.98 17.68
CA ARG A 117 -19.05 -4.75 17.50
C ARG A 117 -18.46 -5.13 18.84
N GLY A 118 -17.96 -6.36 18.91
CA GLY A 118 -17.21 -6.85 20.04
C GLY A 118 -16.27 -7.95 19.61
N ASN A 119 -15.38 -8.35 20.52
CA ASN A 119 -14.56 -9.53 20.34
C ASN A 119 -15.12 -10.63 21.22
N VAL A 120 -15.24 -11.83 20.65
CA VAL A 120 -15.81 -13.00 21.33
C VAL A 120 -14.90 -14.19 21.16
N GLU A 121 -14.92 -15.09 22.11
CA GLU A 121 -14.29 -16.40 21.97
C GLU A 121 -15.21 -17.33 21.18
N VAL A 122 -14.64 -17.97 20.16
CA VAL A 122 -15.34 -18.98 19.36
C VAL A 122 -14.63 -20.31 19.46
N SER A 123 -15.42 -21.36 19.62
CA SER A 123 -14.92 -22.73 19.68
C SER A 123 -15.59 -23.62 18.63
N PHE A 124 -14.77 -24.43 17.98
CA PHE A 124 -15.21 -25.45 17.03
C PHE A 124 -14.33 -26.68 17.16
N LEU A 125 -14.95 -27.84 17.44
CA LEU A 125 -14.29 -29.14 17.57
C LEU A 125 -13.04 -29.13 18.48
N GLY A 126 -13.09 -28.42 19.60
CA GLY A 126 -12.03 -28.39 20.62
C GLY A 126 -10.89 -27.41 20.36
N LYS A 127 -10.98 -26.57 19.31
CA LYS A 127 -10.09 -25.41 19.14
C LYS A 127 -10.88 -24.13 19.36
N SER A 128 -10.36 -23.26 20.21
CA SER A 128 -10.93 -21.96 20.50
C SER A 128 -10.03 -20.83 20.01
N GLY A 129 -10.61 -19.65 19.82
CA GLY A 129 -9.85 -18.42 19.64
C GLY A 129 -10.74 -17.19 19.59
N SER A 130 -10.12 -16.02 19.72
CA SER A 130 -10.85 -14.75 19.70
C SER A 130 -11.04 -14.25 18.26
N VAL A 131 -12.27 -13.83 17.95
CA VAL A 131 -12.68 -13.30 16.66
C VAL A 131 -13.56 -12.07 16.84
N SER A 132 -13.66 -11.24 15.80
CA SER A 132 -14.53 -10.08 15.81
C SER A 132 -15.95 -10.49 15.45
N LEU A 133 -16.92 -10.10 16.29
CA LEU A 133 -18.34 -10.27 16.07
C LEU A 133 -18.97 -8.91 15.77
N THR A 134 -19.78 -8.87 14.72
CA THR A 134 -20.58 -7.70 14.34
C THR A 134 -22.05 -8.10 14.32
N GLY A 135 -22.85 -7.43 15.16
CA GLY A 135 -24.30 -7.48 15.10
C GLY A 135 -24.80 -6.52 14.03
N VAL A 136 -25.66 -6.98 13.13
CA VAL A 136 -26.19 -6.20 11.99
C VAL A 136 -27.71 -6.27 11.91
N ASP A 137 -28.35 -5.26 11.31
CA ASP A 137 -29.78 -5.36 10.99
C ASP A 137 -29.99 -6.24 9.76
N GLN A 138 -30.42 -7.48 10.00
CA GLN A 138 -30.66 -8.50 8.99
C GLN A 138 -31.65 -8.11 7.88
N LYS A 139 -32.45 -7.04 8.06
CA LYS A 139 -33.39 -6.59 7.03
C LYS A 139 -32.76 -5.75 5.94
N VAL A 140 -31.65 -5.09 6.24
CA VAL A 140 -31.02 -4.06 5.40
C VAL A 140 -29.55 -4.34 5.14
N TRP A 141 -28.90 -5.13 6.00
CA TRP A 141 -27.49 -5.46 5.88
C TRP A 141 -27.16 -6.10 4.53
N SER A 142 -28.03 -6.96 3.98
CA SER A 142 -27.83 -7.57 2.66
C SER A 142 -27.69 -6.57 1.52
N ASP A 143 -28.32 -5.41 1.64
CA ASP A 143 -28.44 -4.41 0.58
C ASP A 143 -27.43 -3.27 0.75
N ILE A 144 -26.84 -3.15 1.95
CA ILE A 144 -25.80 -2.19 2.31
C ILE A 144 -24.42 -2.81 2.24
N THR A 145 -24.27 -4.05 2.74
CA THR A 145 -23.00 -4.74 2.74
C THR A 145 -22.48 -4.91 1.32
N THR A 146 -21.18 -4.85 1.20
CA THR A 146 -20.48 -5.03 -0.06
C THR A 146 -19.70 -6.34 -0.09
N GLU A 147 -19.88 -7.12 0.96
CA GLU A 147 -19.38 -8.48 1.09
C GLU A 147 -20.17 -9.42 0.17
N GLU A 148 -19.45 -10.12 -0.70
CA GLU A 148 -20.04 -11.16 -1.54
C GLU A 148 -20.08 -12.51 -0.82
N ILE A 149 -21.11 -13.31 -1.12
CA ILE A 149 -21.25 -14.65 -0.57
C ILE A 149 -20.56 -15.64 -1.48
N LYS A 150 -19.59 -16.36 -0.93
CA LYS A 150 -18.93 -17.48 -1.59
C LYS A 150 -19.80 -18.73 -1.57
N ASP A 151 -20.33 -19.05 -0.39
CA ASP A 151 -21.06 -20.29 -0.12
C ASP A 151 -22.26 -20.02 0.80
N GLY A 152 -23.44 -20.52 0.45
CA GLY A 152 -24.65 -20.44 1.28
C GLY A 152 -25.53 -19.22 0.97
N ARG A 153 -25.96 -18.47 1.98
CA ARG A 153 -26.83 -17.30 1.83
C ARG A 153 -26.57 -16.21 2.88
N MET A 154 -27.06 -15.00 2.59
CA MET A 154 -27.04 -13.88 3.52
C MET A 154 -28.00 -14.11 4.68
N LEU A 155 -27.86 -13.31 5.75
CA LEU A 155 -28.85 -13.22 6.81
C LEU A 155 -30.19 -12.77 6.23
N GLY A 156 -31.26 -13.45 6.63
CA GLY A 156 -32.63 -13.13 6.24
C GLY A 156 -33.40 -12.46 7.38
N PRO A 157 -34.52 -11.75 7.09
CA PRO A 157 -35.32 -11.03 8.10
C PRO A 157 -35.90 -11.86 9.24
N ALA A 158 -35.97 -13.18 9.11
CA ALA A 158 -36.55 -14.12 10.07
C ALA A 158 -35.49 -14.98 10.80
N ASP A 159 -34.22 -14.75 10.51
CA ASP A 159 -33.14 -15.48 11.12
C ASP A 159 -32.92 -15.01 12.58
N GLN A 160 -32.44 -15.92 13.44
CA GLN A 160 -32.11 -15.64 14.84
C GLN A 160 -30.77 -16.29 15.20
N ASN A 161 -30.74 -17.59 15.50
CA ASN A 161 -29.54 -18.32 15.93
C ASN A 161 -28.65 -18.78 14.75
N VAL A 162 -28.36 -17.87 13.83
CA VAL A 162 -27.52 -18.15 12.66
C VAL A 162 -26.45 -17.09 12.49
N ILE A 163 -25.37 -17.48 11.82
CA ILE A 163 -24.22 -16.62 11.57
C ILE A 163 -23.75 -16.72 10.12
N VAL A 164 -23.19 -15.62 9.64
CA VAL A 164 -22.41 -15.55 8.41
C VAL A 164 -20.95 -15.29 8.79
N ILE A 165 -20.02 -16.02 8.20
CA ILE A 165 -18.60 -15.99 8.60
C ILE A 165 -17.68 -15.62 7.43
N GLY A 166 -16.54 -14.99 7.71
CA GLY A 166 -15.50 -14.75 6.70
C GLY A 166 -14.81 -16.04 6.24
N SER A 167 -14.23 -16.03 5.03
CA SER A 167 -13.61 -17.20 4.41
C SER A 167 -12.45 -17.76 5.25
N ARG A 168 -11.66 -16.90 5.87
CA ARG A 168 -10.48 -17.29 6.67
C ARG A 168 -10.88 -18.00 7.95
N LEU A 169 -11.96 -17.55 8.60
CA LEU A 169 -12.56 -18.25 9.73
C LEU A 169 -13.05 -19.65 9.34
N ALA A 170 -13.65 -19.75 8.14
CA ALA A 170 -14.16 -21.01 7.62
C ALA A 170 -13.05 -22.00 7.23
N SER A 171 -11.98 -21.58 6.55
CA SER A 171 -11.02 -22.50 5.95
C SER A 171 -9.76 -22.78 6.77
N SER A 172 -9.23 -21.75 7.45
CA SER A 172 -7.83 -21.76 7.91
C SER A 172 -7.68 -21.51 9.40
N TYR A 173 -8.71 -20.98 10.06
CA TYR A 173 -8.65 -20.66 11.49
C TYR A 173 -8.70 -21.91 12.35
N PHE A 174 -9.63 -22.83 12.05
CA PHE A 174 -9.80 -24.09 12.75
C PHE A 174 -8.99 -25.22 12.10
N ASN A 175 -8.80 -26.34 12.83
CA ASN A 175 -8.06 -27.50 12.31
C ASN A 175 -8.84 -28.26 11.21
N GLN A 176 -10.14 -28.01 11.09
CA GLN A 176 -11.01 -28.54 10.05
C GLN A 176 -11.83 -27.39 9.47
N PRO A 177 -12.14 -27.43 8.15
CA PRO A 177 -12.92 -26.39 7.53
C PRO A 177 -14.37 -26.40 8.06
N VAL A 178 -14.88 -25.22 8.38
CA VAL A 178 -16.27 -25.01 8.78
C VAL A 178 -17.11 -24.74 7.54
N GLY A 179 -17.97 -25.70 7.19
CA GLY A 179 -18.93 -25.57 6.10
C GLY A 179 -20.27 -24.99 6.53
N ILE A 180 -21.15 -24.75 5.56
CA ILE A 180 -22.55 -24.35 5.78
C ILE A 180 -23.27 -25.42 6.62
N ASN A 181 -24.24 -24.99 7.44
CA ASN A 181 -25.04 -25.79 8.36
C ASN A 181 -24.28 -26.48 9.50
N LYS A 182 -23.01 -26.11 9.72
CA LYS A 182 -22.28 -26.51 10.92
C LYS A 182 -22.59 -25.56 12.07
N MET A 183 -22.47 -26.09 13.29
CA MET A 183 -22.62 -25.32 14.52
C MET A 183 -21.24 -24.84 14.99
N ILE A 184 -21.12 -23.55 15.26
CA ILE A 184 -19.98 -22.95 15.97
C ILE A 184 -20.51 -22.49 17.33
N THR A 185 -19.75 -22.75 18.38
CA THR A 185 -20.06 -22.21 19.70
C THR A 185 -19.36 -20.86 19.85
N ILE A 186 -20.13 -19.84 20.20
CA ILE A 186 -19.66 -18.48 20.46
C ILE A 186 -19.98 -18.19 21.92
N GLU A 187 -18.94 -17.93 22.72
CA GLU A 187 -19.03 -17.95 24.19
C GLU A 187 -19.68 -19.27 24.65
N ASP A 188 -20.88 -19.22 25.23
CA ASP A 188 -21.64 -20.39 25.70
C ASP A 188 -22.80 -20.80 24.77
N SER A 189 -23.00 -20.09 23.64
CA SER A 189 -24.16 -20.27 22.76
C SER A 189 -23.78 -20.85 21.39
N ALA A 190 -24.55 -21.84 20.92
CA ALA A 190 -24.31 -22.48 19.63
C ALA A 190 -25.10 -21.81 18.50
N PHE A 191 -24.40 -21.44 17.43
CA PHE A 191 -24.97 -20.79 16.25
C PHE A 191 -24.71 -21.59 14.97
N ARG A 192 -25.70 -21.61 14.07
CA ARG A 192 -25.57 -22.31 12.79
C ARG A 192 -25.00 -21.41 11.70
N VAL A 193 -23.97 -21.86 11.01
CA VAL A 193 -23.40 -21.15 9.85
C VAL A 193 -24.36 -21.26 8.66
N VAL A 194 -24.83 -20.14 8.14
CA VAL A 194 -25.73 -20.08 6.96
C VAL A 194 -25.06 -19.54 5.70
N GLY A 195 -23.96 -18.81 5.87
CA GLY A 195 -23.20 -18.25 4.76
C GLY A 195 -21.72 -18.09 5.09
N ILE A 196 -20.90 -18.18 4.05
CA ILE A 196 -19.47 -17.90 4.09
C ILE A 196 -19.20 -16.81 3.06
N LEU A 197 -18.59 -15.71 3.52
CA LEU A 197 -18.24 -14.57 2.68
C LEU A 197 -16.98 -14.88 1.85
N GLU A 198 -16.81 -14.16 0.74
CA GLU A 198 -15.59 -14.22 -0.06
C GLU A 198 -14.42 -13.50 0.61
N SER A 199 -14.68 -12.52 1.48
CA SER A 199 -13.62 -11.80 2.18
C SER A 199 -12.80 -12.71 3.11
N GLU A 200 -11.48 -12.56 3.02
CA GLU A 200 -10.48 -13.21 3.86
C GLU A 200 -10.42 -12.61 5.28
N SER A 201 -11.58 -12.52 5.93
CA SER A 201 -11.76 -11.99 7.27
C SER A 201 -11.97 -13.11 8.30
N ASN A 202 -11.63 -12.79 9.55
CA ASN A 202 -11.98 -13.62 10.72
C ASN A 202 -13.27 -13.09 11.39
N SER A 203 -14.12 -12.41 10.64
CA SER A 203 -15.30 -11.73 11.18
C SER A 203 -16.51 -12.65 11.19
N ILE A 204 -17.37 -12.48 12.20
CA ILE A 204 -18.68 -13.11 12.30
C ILE A 204 -19.75 -12.04 12.23
N TYR A 205 -20.77 -12.26 11.41
CA TYR A 205 -21.95 -11.43 11.30
C TYR A 205 -23.16 -12.20 11.81
N MET A 206 -23.95 -11.56 12.67
CA MET A 206 -25.17 -12.14 13.23
C MET A 206 -26.27 -11.09 13.41
N PRO A 207 -27.53 -11.50 13.57
CA PRO A 207 -28.61 -10.56 13.86
C PRO A 207 -28.32 -9.74 15.11
N ILE A 208 -28.49 -8.42 15.04
CA ILE A 208 -28.14 -7.49 16.13
C ILE A 208 -28.79 -7.85 17.48
N GLN A 209 -30.03 -8.38 17.46
CA GLN A 209 -30.71 -8.84 18.68
C GLN A 209 -29.98 -9.99 19.38
N MET A 210 -29.36 -10.91 18.61
CA MET A 210 -28.55 -11.99 19.20
C MET A 210 -27.18 -11.47 19.64
N ALA A 211 -26.62 -10.51 18.91
CA ALA A 211 -25.35 -9.90 19.29
C ALA A 211 -25.43 -9.21 20.67
N TYR A 212 -26.54 -8.55 21.02
CA TYR A 212 -26.73 -8.01 22.38
C TYR A 212 -26.79 -9.08 23.48
N GLN A 213 -27.13 -10.32 23.15
CA GLN A 213 -27.15 -11.41 24.13
C GLN A 213 -25.75 -12.03 24.33
N VAL A 214 -24.93 -12.00 23.28
CA VAL A 214 -23.56 -12.53 23.31
C VAL A 214 -22.58 -11.50 23.85
N LEU A 215 -22.78 -10.22 23.52
CA LEU A 215 -21.95 -9.09 23.96
C LEU A 215 -22.55 -8.49 25.22
N GLU A 216 -22.15 -9.00 26.38
CA GLU A 216 -22.68 -8.58 27.70
C GLU A 216 -22.40 -7.11 28.02
N ASP A 217 -21.43 -6.48 27.36
CA ASP A 217 -21.06 -5.07 27.54
C ASP A 217 -21.93 -4.10 26.72
N LYS A 218 -22.88 -4.59 25.92
CA LYS A 218 -23.69 -3.76 25.01
C LYS A 218 -25.13 -3.62 25.47
N GLU A 219 -25.57 -2.38 25.65
CA GLU A 219 -26.96 -2.08 26.01
C GLU A 219 -27.88 -2.03 24.78
N ASN A 220 -29.07 -2.62 24.90
CA ASN A 220 -30.03 -2.69 23.81
C ASN A 220 -30.52 -1.29 23.39
N GLY A 221 -30.30 -0.94 22.12
CA GLY A 221 -30.63 0.38 21.58
C GLY A 221 -29.48 1.38 21.59
N VAL A 222 -28.31 0.96 22.08
CA VAL A 222 -27.03 1.64 21.91
C VAL A 222 -26.25 0.99 20.77
N TYR A 223 -25.65 1.81 19.91
CA TYR A 223 -24.94 1.38 18.71
C TYR A 223 -23.49 1.87 18.73
N ASP A 224 -22.56 1.03 18.27
CA ASP A 224 -21.15 1.44 18.11
C ASP A 224 -20.97 2.25 16.82
N SER A 225 -21.69 1.87 15.77
CA SER A 225 -21.67 2.58 14.49
C SER A 225 -23.01 2.45 13.76
N ILE A 226 -23.37 3.48 13.00
CA ILE A 226 -24.50 3.47 12.08
C ILE A 226 -23.96 3.62 10.67
N ILE A 227 -24.24 2.62 9.82
CA ILE A 227 -23.86 2.61 8.42
C ILE A 227 -25.01 3.18 7.60
N ILE A 228 -24.71 4.16 6.77
CA ILE A 228 -25.70 4.92 6.00
C ILE A 228 -25.33 4.80 4.53
N LYS A 229 -26.27 4.32 3.71
CA LYS A 229 -26.13 4.30 2.26
C LYS A 229 -26.83 5.51 1.65
N VAL A 230 -26.12 6.30 0.88
CA VAL A 230 -26.63 7.52 0.24
C VAL A 230 -27.22 7.17 -1.14
N LYS A 231 -28.29 7.87 -1.55
CA LYS A 231 -28.95 7.62 -2.85
C LYS A 231 -28.10 8.04 -4.05
N ASN A 232 -27.33 9.11 -3.91
CA ASN A 232 -26.50 9.67 -4.97
C ASN A 232 -25.10 10.01 -4.44
N GLU A 233 -24.08 9.34 -4.96
CA GLU A 233 -22.67 9.55 -4.60
C GLU A 233 -22.18 10.96 -4.97
N GLU A 234 -22.73 11.60 -6.01
CA GLU A 234 -22.31 12.95 -6.40
C GLU A 234 -22.70 14.01 -5.36
N LEU A 235 -23.74 13.74 -4.55
CA LEU A 235 -24.22 14.62 -3.48
C LEU A 235 -23.75 14.17 -2.10
N LEU A 236 -22.70 13.35 -2.03
CA LEU A 236 -22.19 12.80 -0.78
C LEU A 236 -21.82 13.91 0.22
N ASP A 237 -21.06 14.92 -0.22
CA ASP A 237 -20.60 16.00 0.65
C ASP A 237 -21.77 16.86 1.17
N GLU A 238 -22.76 17.13 0.33
CA GLU A 238 -23.98 17.83 0.73
C GLU A 238 -24.79 17.01 1.73
N THR A 239 -24.89 15.69 1.50
CA THR A 239 -25.60 14.76 2.38
C THR A 239 -24.90 14.66 3.74
N ILE A 240 -23.57 14.58 3.76
CA ILE A 240 -22.78 14.64 5.00
C ILE A 240 -23.11 15.92 5.76
N ALA A 241 -23.07 17.10 5.11
CA ALA A 241 -23.38 18.37 5.76
C ALA A 241 -24.82 18.44 6.30
N LYS A 242 -25.79 17.84 5.60
CA LYS A 242 -27.17 17.71 6.09
C LYS A 242 -27.27 16.81 7.32
N ILE A 243 -26.61 15.65 7.29
CA ILE A 243 -26.56 14.71 8.42
C ILE A 243 -25.90 15.37 9.63
N GLU A 244 -24.76 16.02 9.44
CA GLU A 244 -24.05 16.73 10.50
C GLU A 244 -24.94 17.81 11.14
N ASN A 245 -25.58 18.67 10.34
CA ASN A 245 -26.48 19.69 10.88
C ASN A 245 -27.66 19.09 11.65
N LYS A 246 -28.26 18.00 11.13
CA LYS A 246 -29.39 17.36 11.78
C LYS A 246 -28.99 16.73 13.11
N LEU A 247 -27.86 16.06 13.17
CA LEU A 247 -27.32 15.46 14.40
C LEU A 247 -26.86 16.53 15.39
N MET A 248 -26.21 17.61 14.93
CA MET A 248 -25.84 18.75 15.78
C MET A 248 -27.06 19.37 16.48
N ILE A 249 -28.17 19.55 15.75
CA ILE A 249 -29.43 20.06 16.32
C ILE A 249 -30.02 19.05 17.33
N THR A 250 -30.04 17.77 16.97
CA THR A 250 -30.68 16.72 17.81
C THR A 250 -29.92 16.51 19.11
N ARG A 251 -28.58 16.49 19.05
CA ARG A 251 -27.68 16.28 20.19
C ARG A 251 -27.29 17.57 20.92
N HIS A 252 -27.75 18.73 20.44
CA HIS A 252 -27.40 20.05 21.00
C HIS A 252 -25.89 20.31 21.04
N VAL A 253 -25.15 19.80 20.04
CA VAL A 253 -23.70 20.00 19.91
C VAL A 253 -23.36 20.97 18.78
N THR A 254 -22.26 21.68 18.94
CA THR A 254 -21.67 22.62 17.97
C THR A 254 -20.40 22.01 17.38
N ALA A 255 -19.87 22.57 16.29
CA ALA A 255 -18.60 22.13 15.69
C ALA A 255 -17.39 22.08 16.65
N LYS A 256 -17.44 22.75 17.82
CA LYS A 256 -16.36 22.75 18.83
C LYS A 256 -16.47 21.62 19.86
N ASN A 257 -17.68 21.16 20.16
CA ASN A 257 -17.98 20.08 21.11
C ASN A 257 -18.69 18.93 20.40
N LYS A 258 -18.37 18.73 19.10
CA LYS A 258 -18.91 17.63 18.31
C LYS A 258 -18.48 16.32 18.97
N ASP A 259 -19.42 15.44 19.18
CA ASP A 259 -19.31 14.17 19.90
C ASP A 259 -19.56 12.96 18.97
N PHE A 260 -19.65 13.20 17.66
CA PHE A 260 -19.79 12.16 16.65
C PHE A 260 -18.83 12.41 15.49
N SER A 261 -18.56 11.38 14.71
CA SER A 261 -17.78 11.50 13.48
C SER A 261 -18.47 10.77 12.35
N ILE A 262 -18.52 11.41 11.18
CA ILE A 262 -18.98 10.80 9.94
C ILE A 262 -17.75 10.60 9.08
N SER A 263 -17.53 9.36 8.66
CA SER A 263 -16.45 9.01 7.74
C SER A 263 -17.07 8.38 6.50
N SER A 264 -16.68 8.84 5.32
CA SER A 264 -17.05 8.16 4.08
C SER A 264 -16.02 7.09 3.75
N SER A 265 -16.48 6.00 3.14
CA SER A 265 -15.59 5.00 2.56
C SER A 265 -14.58 5.66 1.63
N LYS A 266 -15.02 6.61 0.81
CA LYS A 266 -14.19 7.39 -0.13
C LYS A 266 -13.04 8.14 0.56
N GLN A 267 -13.32 8.90 1.62
CA GLN A 267 -12.30 9.65 2.36
C GLN A 267 -11.26 8.72 3.00
N MET A 268 -11.69 7.53 3.46
CA MET A 268 -10.76 6.51 3.96
C MET A 268 -9.86 5.97 2.84
N GLN A 269 -10.39 5.80 1.62
CA GLN A 269 -9.57 5.39 0.47
C GLN A 269 -8.55 6.45 0.09
N GLU A 270 -8.96 7.72 0.03
CA GLU A 270 -8.08 8.84 -0.27
C GLU A 270 -6.95 8.94 0.77
N THR A 271 -7.28 8.90 2.06
CA THR A 271 -6.28 8.98 3.14
C THR A 271 -5.27 7.84 3.08
N ARG A 272 -5.73 6.60 2.83
CA ARG A 272 -4.83 5.44 2.68
C ARG A 272 -3.97 5.53 1.43
N SER A 273 -4.55 5.96 0.31
CA SER A 273 -3.84 6.18 -0.95
C SER A 273 -2.75 7.25 -0.79
N GLU A 274 -3.05 8.36 -0.11
CA GLU A 274 -2.08 9.41 0.21
C GLU A 274 -0.94 8.90 1.11
N MET A 275 -1.25 8.09 2.12
CA MET A 275 -0.26 7.46 2.98
C MET A 275 0.66 6.53 2.17
N MET A 276 0.09 5.69 1.29
CA MET A 276 0.87 4.79 0.43
C MET A 276 1.72 5.55 -0.57
N SER A 277 1.18 6.60 -1.18
CA SER A 277 1.91 7.51 -2.07
C SER A 277 3.11 8.12 -1.35
N SER A 278 2.91 8.57 -0.10
CA SER A 278 3.97 9.13 0.74
C SER A 278 5.05 8.10 1.11
N LEU A 279 4.66 6.87 1.45
CA LEU A 279 5.58 5.75 1.70
C LEU A 279 6.39 5.39 0.44
N ASN A 280 5.72 5.31 -0.72
CA ASN A 280 6.37 5.04 -1.99
C ASN A 280 7.36 6.16 -2.36
N ALA A 281 6.99 7.42 -2.17
CA ALA A 281 7.88 8.56 -2.39
C ALA A 281 9.11 8.52 -1.47
N PHE A 282 8.94 8.16 -0.20
CA PHE A 282 10.05 7.99 0.74
C PHE A 282 11.01 6.87 0.33
N LEU A 283 10.48 5.70 -0.04
CA LEU A 283 11.30 4.59 -0.50
C LEU A 283 12.02 4.92 -1.82
N LEU A 284 11.34 5.60 -2.75
CA LEU A 284 11.92 6.06 -4.00
C LEU A 284 13.05 7.08 -3.76
N ALA A 285 12.96 7.92 -2.74
CA ALA A 285 14.05 8.81 -2.34
C ALA A 285 15.29 8.03 -1.86
N ILE A 286 15.12 6.97 -1.06
CA ILE A 286 16.21 6.08 -0.63
C ILE A 286 16.85 5.39 -1.85
N ALA A 287 16.01 4.93 -2.78
CA ALA A 287 16.48 4.30 -4.02
C ALA A 287 17.25 5.29 -4.91
N ALA A 288 16.80 6.54 -4.99
CA ALA A 288 17.49 7.62 -5.69
C ALA A 288 18.87 7.93 -5.08
N ILE A 289 18.99 7.96 -3.76
CA ILE A 289 20.29 8.11 -3.08
C ILE A 289 21.23 6.95 -3.45
N SER A 290 20.72 5.72 -3.48
CA SER A 290 21.50 4.54 -3.87
C SER A 290 22.01 4.62 -5.31
N LEU A 291 21.16 5.13 -6.23
CA LEU A 291 21.56 5.41 -7.61
C LEU A 291 22.63 6.51 -7.70
N ILE A 292 22.56 7.55 -6.87
CA ILE A 292 23.58 8.61 -6.82
C ILE A 292 24.93 8.03 -6.37
N VAL A 293 24.96 7.16 -5.36
CA VAL A 293 26.19 6.48 -4.94
C VAL A 293 26.78 5.64 -6.08
N GLY A 294 25.93 4.89 -6.80
CA GLY A 294 26.34 4.18 -8.02
C GLY A 294 26.89 5.12 -9.10
N ALA A 295 26.24 6.26 -9.33
CA ALA A 295 26.65 7.29 -10.28
C ALA A 295 28.03 7.88 -9.94
N ILE A 296 28.29 8.16 -8.67
CA ILE A 296 29.61 8.63 -8.21
C ILE A 296 30.68 7.56 -8.50
N GLY A 297 30.36 6.28 -8.27
CA GLY A 297 31.24 5.17 -8.62
C GLY A 297 31.58 5.14 -10.12
N VAL A 298 30.58 5.29 -10.98
CA VAL A 298 30.76 5.39 -12.45
C VAL A 298 31.66 6.57 -12.80
N ALA A 299 31.37 7.76 -12.27
CA ALA A 299 32.14 8.96 -12.54
C ALA A 299 33.60 8.79 -12.13
N ASN A 300 33.87 8.24 -10.94
CA ASN A 300 35.22 8.02 -10.44
C ASN A 300 36.00 7.05 -11.33
N THR A 301 35.41 5.89 -11.65
CA THR A 301 36.03 4.91 -12.54
C THR A 301 36.31 5.49 -13.92
N MET A 302 35.41 6.34 -14.40
CA MET A 302 35.58 6.99 -15.68
C MET A 302 36.66 8.07 -15.65
N PHE A 303 36.80 8.85 -14.58
CA PHE A 303 37.92 9.77 -14.41
C PHE A 303 39.25 9.03 -14.45
N THR A 304 39.37 7.92 -13.72
CA THR A 304 40.60 7.11 -13.75
C THR A 304 40.83 6.50 -15.13
N SER A 305 39.77 6.00 -15.79
CA SER A 305 39.88 5.45 -17.15
C SER A 305 40.35 6.49 -18.17
N VAL A 306 39.92 7.75 -18.03
CA VAL A 306 40.40 8.85 -18.88
C VAL A 306 41.88 9.12 -18.63
N LEU A 307 42.31 9.14 -17.37
CA LEU A 307 43.72 9.36 -17.01
C LEU A 307 44.62 8.25 -17.56
N GLU A 308 44.25 6.98 -17.35
CA GLU A 308 44.98 5.81 -17.86
C GLU A 308 45.06 5.78 -19.40
N LYS A 309 44.07 6.38 -20.08
CA LYS A 309 43.98 6.41 -21.55
C LYS A 309 44.36 7.77 -22.16
N THR A 310 44.96 8.67 -21.39
CA THR A 310 45.31 10.03 -21.84
C THR A 310 46.15 10.01 -23.11
N LYS A 311 47.19 9.17 -23.16
CA LYS A 311 48.09 9.05 -24.32
C LYS A 311 47.38 8.54 -25.57
N GLU A 312 46.52 7.52 -25.43
CA GLU A 312 45.71 6.98 -26.53
C GLU A 312 44.74 8.05 -27.08
N ILE A 313 44.11 8.84 -26.21
CA ILE A 313 43.25 9.96 -26.61
C ILE A 313 44.06 11.02 -27.37
N GLY A 314 45.28 11.33 -26.92
CA GLY A 314 46.20 12.24 -27.59
C GLY A 314 46.53 11.80 -29.01
N ILE A 315 46.85 10.52 -29.20
CA ILE A 315 47.15 9.91 -30.51
C ILE A 315 45.91 9.99 -31.43
N MET A 316 44.73 9.61 -30.93
CA MET A 316 43.49 9.68 -31.72
C MET A 316 43.19 11.10 -32.20
N LYS A 317 43.39 12.10 -31.33
CA LYS A 317 43.19 13.51 -31.69
C LYS A 317 44.26 14.04 -32.64
N ALA A 318 45.50 13.58 -32.52
CA ALA A 318 46.58 13.93 -33.45
C ALA A 318 46.35 13.39 -34.87
N ILE A 319 45.69 12.22 -34.99
CA ILE A 319 45.31 11.60 -36.27
C ILE A 319 43.99 12.20 -36.83
N GLY A 320 43.32 13.08 -36.08
CA GLY A 320 42.17 13.85 -36.56
C GLY A 320 40.80 13.51 -35.95
N ALA A 321 40.73 12.76 -34.84
CA ALA A 321 39.48 12.55 -34.12
C ALA A 321 38.91 13.87 -33.56
N ARG A 322 37.62 14.13 -33.76
CA ARG A 322 36.97 15.35 -33.27
C ARG A 322 36.64 15.20 -31.78
N ASN A 323 36.48 16.32 -31.06
CA ASN A 323 36.04 16.30 -29.66
C ASN A 323 34.70 15.53 -29.48
N LYS A 324 33.78 15.64 -30.45
CA LYS A 324 32.51 14.91 -30.45
C LYS A 324 32.70 13.38 -30.55
N ASP A 325 33.69 12.91 -31.32
CA ASP A 325 33.97 11.47 -31.44
C ASP A 325 34.46 10.90 -30.10
N ILE A 326 35.42 11.59 -29.46
CA ILE A 326 35.94 11.19 -28.13
C ILE A 326 34.84 11.22 -27.07
N LEU A 327 34.05 12.31 -27.03
CA LEU A 327 32.92 12.44 -26.11
C LEU A 327 31.95 11.25 -26.25
N MET A 328 31.58 10.90 -27.49
CA MET A 328 30.62 9.84 -27.78
C MET A 328 31.14 8.45 -27.40
N ILE A 329 32.44 8.16 -27.61
CA ILE A 329 33.04 6.89 -27.17
C ILE A 329 32.90 6.72 -25.67
N PHE A 330 33.26 7.76 -24.91
CA PHE A 330 33.23 7.74 -23.46
C PHE A 330 31.79 7.73 -22.90
N LEU A 331 30.87 8.50 -23.48
CA LEU A 331 29.45 8.45 -23.08
C LEU A 331 28.80 7.10 -23.37
N LEU A 332 29.10 6.48 -24.52
CA LEU A 332 28.62 5.12 -24.82
C LEU A 332 29.18 4.09 -23.85
N ASN A 333 30.45 4.23 -23.43
CA ASN A 333 31.03 3.37 -22.41
C ASN A 333 30.29 3.50 -21.07
N ALA A 334 30.03 4.73 -20.63
CA ALA A 334 29.29 4.98 -19.39
C ALA A 334 27.84 4.47 -19.46
N GLY A 335 27.17 4.66 -20.60
CA GLY A 335 25.85 4.12 -20.87
C GLY A 335 25.81 2.58 -20.90
N LEU A 336 26.86 1.92 -21.42
CA LEU A 336 26.99 0.46 -21.37
C LEU A 336 27.18 -0.06 -19.95
N ILE A 337 27.96 0.63 -19.12
CA ILE A 337 28.10 0.29 -17.70
C ILE A 337 26.73 0.39 -17.00
N GLY A 338 25.98 1.47 -17.28
CA GLY A 338 24.59 1.61 -16.83
C GLY A 338 23.69 0.49 -17.34
N LEU A 339 23.74 0.15 -18.63
CA LEU A 339 22.92 -0.90 -19.23
C LEU A 339 23.19 -2.27 -18.58
N VAL A 340 24.46 -2.66 -18.44
CA VAL A 340 24.85 -3.94 -17.84
C VAL A 340 24.45 -3.99 -16.36
N GLY A 341 24.73 -2.92 -15.61
CA GLY A 341 24.30 -2.80 -14.22
C GLY A 341 22.77 -2.82 -14.07
N GLY A 342 22.06 -2.20 -15.00
CA GLY A 342 20.60 -2.19 -15.08
C GLY A 342 20.02 -3.57 -15.30
N ILE A 343 20.50 -4.32 -16.31
CA ILE A 343 20.04 -5.69 -16.59
C ILE A 343 20.29 -6.61 -15.39
N LEU A 344 21.50 -6.57 -14.84
CA LEU A 344 21.85 -7.38 -13.67
C LEU A 344 21.05 -6.98 -12.43
N GLY A 345 20.82 -5.68 -12.23
CA GLY A 345 20.00 -5.16 -11.14
C GLY A 345 18.52 -5.54 -11.26
N ILE A 346 17.96 -5.50 -12.47
CA ILE A 346 16.60 -5.99 -12.76
C ILE A 346 16.49 -7.48 -12.43
N PHE A 347 17.45 -8.27 -12.90
CA PHE A 347 17.46 -9.71 -12.64
C PHE A 347 17.52 -10.01 -11.13
N LEU A 348 18.41 -9.32 -10.41
CA LEU A 348 18.51 -9.44 -8.96
C LEU A 348 17.23 -8.98 -8.26
N GLY A 349 16.66 -7.85 -8.69
CA GLY A 349 15.43 -7.27 -8.14
C GLY A 349 14.21 -8.18 -8.32
N ILE A 350 14.09 -8.86 -9.46
CA ILE A 350 13.05 -9.87 -9.69
C ILE A 350 13.23 -11.05 -8.74
N ILE A 351 14.47 -11.55 -8.56
CA ILE A 351 14.75 -12.65 -7.63
C ILE A 351 14.41 -12.25 -6.20
N LEU A 352 14.86 -11.07 -5.76
CA LEU A 352 14.55 -10.51 -4.44
C LEU A 352 13.04 -10.40 -4.24
N SER A 353 12.33 -9.80 -5.20
CA SER A 353 10.88 -9.61 -5.14
C SER A 353 10.09 -10.93 -5.15
N GLY A 354 10.51 -11.91 -5.96
CA GLY A 354 9.90 -13.24 -6.02
C GLY A 354 10.17 -14.08 -4.77
N SER A 355 11.39 -14.01 -4.23
CA SER A 355 11.76 -14.71 -2.98
C SER A 355 10.98 -14.18 -1.77
N MET A 356 10.67 -12.87 -1.76
CA MET A 356 9.84 -12.25 -0.73
C MET A 356 8.42 -12.82 -0.74
N SER A 357 7.83 -13.08 -1.91
CA SER A 357 6.48 -13.66 -2.02
C SER A 357 6.40 -15.07 -1.40
N VAL A 358 7.48 -15.85 -1.50
CA VAL A 358 7.57 -17.21 -0.93
C VAL A 358 7.85 -17.19 0.58
N LEU A 359 8.63 -16.23 1.07
CA LEU A 359 8.94 -16.11 2.51
C LEU A 359 7.78 -15.50 3.32
N PHE A 360 6.94 -14.69 2.68
CA PHE A 360 5.82 -13.99 3.32
C PHE A 360 4.45 -14.52 2.91
N THR A 361 4.37 -15.78 2.44
CA THR A 361 3.11 -16.40 1.99
C THR A 361 2.04 -16.42 3.10
N ASP A 362 2.43 -16.52 4.37
CA ASP A 362 1.52 -16.45 5.53
C ASP A 362 1.03 -15.02 5.84
N MET A 363 1.76 -14.00 5.38
CA MET A 363 1.41 -12.59 5.48
C MET A 363 1.06 -12.03 4.09
N ARG A 364 -0.03 -12.55 3.53
CA ARG A 364 -0.72 -12.12 2.29
C ARG A 364 -1.06 -10.61 2.18
N MET A 365 -0.55 -9.75 3.08
CA MET A 365 -0.65 -8.29 3.00
C MET A 365 0.20 -7.67 1.88
N ILE A 366 1.21 -8.39 1.38
CA ILE A 366 1.94 -8.00 0.18
C ILE A 366 1.32 -8.82 -0.95
N GLY A 367 0.43 -8.20 -1.75
CA GLY A 367 -0.16 -8.82 -2.93
C GLY A 367 0.91 -9.39 -3.87
N SER A 368 0.50 -10.18 -4.87
CA SER A 368 1.43 -10.73 -5.85
C SER A 368 2.36 -9.63 -6.36
N THR A 369 3.67 -9.78 -6.17
CA THR A 369 4.66 -8.79 -6.59
C THR A 369 4.68 -8.72 -8.11
N LEU A 370 3.90 -7.79 -8.67
CA LEU A 370 3.72 -7.66 -10.10
C LEU A 370 4.85 -6.81 -10.66
N VAL A 371 5.91 -7.49 -11.08
CA VAL A 371 6.93 -6.86 -11.93
C VAL A 371 6.31 -6.64 -13.31
N THR A 372 5.76 -5.44 -13.54
CA THR A 372 5.19 -5.09 -14.84
C THR A 372 6.29 -4.84 -15.87
N PHE A 373 6.00 -5.12 -17.14
CA PHE A 373 6.90 -4.83 -18.26
C PHE A 373 7.29 -3.33 -18.32
N ASN A 374 6.36 -2.45 -17.94
CA ASN A 374 6.60 -1.01 -17.86
C ASN A 374 7.65 -0.64 -16.81
N SER A 375 7.63 -1.27 -15.63
CA SER A 375 8.63 -1.05 -14.58
C SER A 375 10.03 -1.46 -15.04
N VAL A 376 10.15 -2.53 -15.84
CA VAL A 376 11.44 -3.00 -16.39
C VAL A 376 12.02 -1.98 -17.37
N ILE A 377 11.22 -1.48 -18.31
CA ILE A 377 11.66 -0.47 -19.29
C ILE A 377 12.06 0.82 -18.57
N MET A 378 11.27 1.25 -17.58
CA MET A 378 11.56 2.45 -16.80
C MET A 378 12.88 2.32 -16.04
N ALA A 379 13.08 1.22 -15.31
CA ALA A 379 14.31 0.97 -14.56
C ALA A 379 15.55 0.90 -15.47
N LEU A 380 15.45 0.25 -16.62
CA LEU A 380 16.54 0.18 -17.59
C LEU A 380 16.88 1.56 -18.15
N SER A 381 15.87 2.36 -18.49
CA SER A 381 16.03 3.72 -18.99
C SER A 381 16.70 4.64 -17.96
N VAL A 382 16.26 4.55 -16.70
CA VAL A 382 16.86 5.29 -15.58
C VAL A 382 18.32 4.86 -15.38
N SER A 383 18.63 3.57 -15.41
CA SER A 383 19.99 3.06 -15.22
C SER A 383 20.97 3.55 -16.29
N VAL A 384 20.57 3.46 -17.57
CA VAL A 384 21.36 3.97 -18.69
C VAL A 384 21.51 5.49 -18.61
N GLY A 385 20.43 6.20 -18.28
CA GLY A 385 20.44 7.66 -18.10
C GLY A 385 21.41 8.10 -17.00
N VAL A 386 21.36 7.46 -15.83
CA VAL A 386 22.27 7.72 -14.71
C VAL A 386 23.73 7.46 -15.10
N GLY A 387 24.01 6.35 -15.82
CA GLY A 387 25.36 6.05 -16.32
C GLY A 387 25.89 7.14 -17.26
N ILE A 388 25.07 7.59 -18.22
CA ILE A 388 25.43 8.66 -19.16
C ILE A 388 25.66 9.99 -18.43
N LEU A 389 24.77 10.36 -17.49
CA LEU A 389 24.87 11.61 -16.73
C LEU A 389 26.13 11.63 -15.85
N ALA A 390 26.38 10.55 -15.13
CA ALA A 390 27.59 10.37 -14.33
C ALA A 390 28.86 10.48 -15.19
N GLY A 391 28.82 9.89 -16.38
CA GLY A 391 29.95 9.88 -17.29
C GLY A 391 30.18 11.16 -18.09
N PHE A 392 29.24 12.10 -18.07
CA PHE A 392 29.30 13.29 -18.91
C PHE A 392 30.47 14.21 -18.57
N ILE A 393 30.72 14.48 -17.28
CA ILE A 393 31.80 15.38 -16.85
C ILE A 393 33.18 14.79 -17.21
N PRO A 394 33.51 13.53 -16.86
CA PRO A 394 34.76 12.90 -17.30
C PRO A 394 34.90 12.84 -18.82
N ALA A 395 33.86 12.44 -19.55
CA ALA A 395 33.88 12.36 -21.01
C ALA A 395 34.16 13.72 -21.65
N ARG A 396 33.56 14.79 -21.11
CA ARG A 396 33.78 16.15 -21.60
C ARG A 396 35.22 16.60 -21.33
N LYS A 397 35.77 16.27 -20.16
CA LYS A 397 37.19 16.56 -19.84
C LYS A 397 38.13 15.84 -20.81
N ALA A 398 37.89 14.54 -21.05
CA ALA A 398 38.63 13.72 -22.01
C ALA A 398 38.60 14.31 -23.44
N SER A 399 37.41 14.71 -23.90
CA SER A 399 37.23 15.27 -25.24
C SER A 399 37.99 16.58 -25.46
N LYS A 400 38.24 17.35 -24.40
CA LYS A 400 38.91 18.66 -24.46
C LYS A 400 40.43 18.60 -24.26
N LEU A 401 41.01 17.43 -23.99
CA LEU A 401 42.46 17.26 -23.86
C LEU A 401 43.19 17.74 -25.13
N LYS A 402 44.25 18.52 -24.97
CA LYS A 402 45.07 18.95 -26.11
C LYS A 402 46.05 17.82 -26.47
N PRO A 403 46.26 17.52 -27.77
CA PRO A 403 47.15 16.43 -28.18
C PRO A 403 48.58 16.57 -27.64
N VAL A 404 49.09 17.80 -27.60
CA VAL A 404 50.44 18.11 -27.10
C VAL A 404 50.57 17.75 -25.62
N ASP A 405 49.60 18.14 -24.79
CA ASP A 405 49.60 17.85 -23.35
C ASP A 405 49.42 16.35 -23.08
N ALA A 406 48.62 15.67 -23.90
CA ALA A 406 48.32 14.25 -23.75
C ALA A 406 49.50 13.33 -24.14
N LEU A 407 50.36 13.76 -25.08
CA LEU A 407 51.54 12.99 -25.51
C LEU A 407 52.77 13.22 -24.62
N ARG A 408 52.79 14.31 -23.86
CA ARG A 408 53.86 14.67 -22.92
C ARG A 408 53.64 14.08 -21.51
N TYR A 409 52.48 13.46 -21.29
CA TYR A 409 52.15 12.77 -20.05
C TYR A 409 52.90 11.43 -20.01
N GLU A 410 53.78 11.25 -19.01
CA GLU A 410 54.44 9.96 -18.72
C GLU A 410 53.51 9.01 -17.96
#